data_AF-A0A2A4SX48-F1
#
_entry.id   AF-A0A2A4SX48-F1
#
_cell.length_a   1.000
_cell.length_b   1.000
_cell.length_c   1.000
_cell.angle_alpha   90.00
_cell.angle_beta   90.00
_cell.angle_gamma   90.00
#
_symmetry.space_group_name_H-M   'P 1'
#
loop_
_entity.id
_entity.type
_entity.pdbx_description
1 polymer ?
#
loop_
_entity_poly.entity_id
_entity_poly.type
_entity_poly.pdbx_seq_one_letter_code
_entity_poly.pdbx_strand_id
1 'polypeptide(L)' 'MKTAINIRMEEELKKQGKEFAKSIGISLSALLTALLKQAVKERKVEFSSGTVNDCIESRRKYSCESKS' A
#
# COMPACT_ATOMS: atom_id res chain seq x y z
N MET A 1 -17.91 19.85 5.72
CA MET A 1 -18.87 18.77 5.39
C MET A 1 -18.22 17.42 5.65
N LYS A 2 -18.99 16.43 6.11
CA LYS A 2 -18.57 15.03 6.21
C LYS A 2 -19.40 14.22 5.21
N THR A 3 -18.75 13.39 4.41
CA THR A 3 -19.41 12.53 3.42
C THR A 3 -19.28 11.09 3.88
N ALA A 4 -20.38 10.34 3.87
CA ALA A 4 -20.37 8.91 4.16
C ALA A 4 -20.15 8.14 2.85
N ILE A 5 -19.21 7.19 2.87
CA ILE A 5 -18.93 6.29 1.74
C ILE A 5 -19.28 4.88 2.18
N ASN A 6 -20.16 4.21 1.42
CA ASN A 6 -20.49 2.80 1.62
C ASN A 6 -19.80 1.95 0.54
N ILE A 7 -18.96 1.02 0.96
CA ILE A 7 -18.16 0.19 0.05
C ILE A 7 -18.48 -1.28 0.33
N ARG A 8 -18.88 -2.01 -0.71
CA ARG A 8 -19.01 -3.46 -0.68
C ARG A 8 -17.62 -4.08 -0.86
N MET A 9 -17.20 -4.90 0.09
CA MET A 9 -15.96 -5.66 0.06
C MET A 9 -16.26 -7.10 0.47
N GLU A 10 -15.47 -8.03 -0.06
CA GLU A 10 -15.45 -9.40 0.45
C GLU A 10 -15.08 -9.42 1.94
N GLU A 11 -15.61 -10.40 2.67
CA GLU A 11 -15.44 -10.47 4.12
C GLU A 11 -13.98 -10.70 4.51
N GLU A 12 -13.30 -11.62 3.83
CA GLU A 12 -11.89 -11.94 4.10
C GLU A 12 -10.98 -10.76 3.78
N LEU A 13 -11.20 -10.06 2.67
CA LEU A 13 -10.44 -8.85 2.32
C LEU A 13 -10.62 -7.74 3.38
N LYS A 14 -11.84 -7.57 3.87
CA LYS A 14 -12.15 -6.61 4.93
C LYS A 14 -11.46 -6.98 6.25
N LYS A 15 -11.35 -8.27 6.55
CA LYS A 15 -10.65 -8.77 7.74
C LYS A 15 -9.15 -8.49 7.65
N GLN A 16 -8.52 -8.88 6.54
CA GLN A 16 -7.10 -8.60 6.25
C GLN A 16 -6.79 -7.11 6.34
N GLY A 17 -7.61 -6.26 5.72
CA GLY A 17 -7.44 -4.81 5.78
C GLY A 17 -7.56 -4.24 7.20
N LYS A 18 -8.47 -4.78 8.02
CA LYS A 18 -8.59 -4.38 9.44
C LYS A 18 -7.38 -4.82 10.26
N GLU A 19 -6.88 -6.02 10.04
CA GLU A 19 -5.69 -6.53 10.74
C GLU A 19 -4.46 -5.70 10.42
N PHE A 20 -4.27 -5.38 9.14
CA PHE A 20 -3.20 -4.48 8.69
C PHE A 20 -3.35 -3.07 9.27
N ALA A 21 -4.54 -2.47 9.21
CA ALA A 21 -4.74 -1.14 9.78
C ALA A 21 -4.45 -1.12 11.30
N LYS A 22 -4.84 -2.18 12.02
CA LYS A 22 -4.55 -2.34 13.44
C LYS A 22 -3.05 -2.49 13.73
N SER A 23 -2.29 -3.21 12.89
CA SER A 23 -0.85 -3.40 13.12
C SER A 23 -0.07 -2.09 13.05
N ILE A 24 -0.55 -1.12 12.26
CA ILE A 24 0.00 0.24 12.18
C ILE A 24 -0.72 1.24 13.10
N GLY A 25 -1.61 0.77 13.97
CA GLY A 25 -2.28 1.59 15.00
C GLY A 25 -3.38 2.52 14.49
N ILE A 26 -3.94 2.29 13.30
CA ILE A 26 -5.01 3.13 12.72
C ILE A 26 -6.27 2.34 12.39
N SER A 27 -7.37 3.04 12.16
CA SER A 27 -8.60 2.41 11.67
C SER A 27 -8.55 2.18 10.16
N LEU A 28 -9.30 1.17 9.69
CA LEU A 28 -9.45 0.92 8.25
C LEU A 28 -9.97 2.16 7.49
N SER A 29 -10.85 2.94 8.10
CA SER A 29 -11.36 4.18 7.51
C SER A 29 -10.29 5.27 7.41
N ALA A 30 -9.42 5.40 8.42
CA ALA A 30 -8.30 6.33 8.39
C ALA A 30 -7.30 5.96 7.29
N LEU A 31 -6.99 4.66 7.17
CA LEU A 31 -6.15 4.13 6.09
C LEU A 31 -6.74 4.47 4.72
N LEU A 32 -8.02 4.16 4.48
CA LEU A 32 -8.68 4.46 3.22
C LEU A 32 -8.70 5.97 2.92
N THR A 33 -8.93 6.79 3.94
CA THR A 33 -8.91 8.26 3.79
C THR A 33 -7.52 8.75 3.38
N ALA A 34 -6.45 8.19 3.96
CA ALA A 34 -5.09 8.54 3.59
C ALA A 34 -4.78 8.16 2.14
N LEU A 35 -5.17 6.94 1.73
CA LEU A 35 -5.01 6.48 0.35
C LEU A 35 -5.76 7.37 -0.65
N LEU A 36 -7.01 7.73 -0.36
CA LEU A 36 -7.79 8.63 -1.21
C LEU A 36 -7.17 10.03 -1.28
N LYS A 37 -6.67 10.56 -0.16
CA LYS A 37 -5.95 11.85 -0.12
C LYS A 37 -4.71 11.81 -1.00
N GLN A 38 -3.92 10.73 -0.91
CA GLN A 38 -2.74 10.56 -1.73
C GLN A 38 -3.09 10.48 -3.21
N ALA A 39 -4.09 9.66 -3.57
CA ALA A 39 -4.53 9.50 -4.95
C ALA A 39 -5.00 10.83 -5.59
N VAL A 40 -5.76 11.64 -4.84
CA VAL A 40 -6.19 12.96 -5.30
C VAL A 40 -5.02 13.93 -5.40
N LYS A 41 -4.10 13.92 -4.43
CA LYS A 41 -2.91 14.79 -4.41
C LYS A 41 -2.00 14.53 -5.61
N GLU A 42 -1.75 13.26 -5.92
CA GLU A 42 -0.84 12.87 -6.98
C GLU A 42 -1.52 12.71 -8.35
N ARG A 43 -2.86 12.77 -8.39
CA ARG A 43 -3.67 12.51 -9.59
C ARG A 43 -3.37 11.16 -10.24
N LYS A 44 -2.90 10.19 -9.47
CA LYS A 44 -2.60 8.81 -9.87
C LYS A 44 -2.93 7.85 -8.74
N VAL A 45 -3.21 6.60 -9.07
CA VAL A 45 -3.31 5.52 -8.08
C VAL A 45 -2.05 4.67 -8.21
N GLU A 46 -1.24 4.66 -7.15
CA GLU A 46 -0.02 3.86 -7.12
C GLU A 46 -0.32 2.45 -6.65
N PHE A 47 0.00 1.47 -7.49
CA PHE A 47 0.07 0.08 -7.12
C PHE A 47 1.51 -0.35 -7.29
N SER A 48 2.19 -0.70 -6.21
CA SER A 48 3.48 -1.36 -6.32
C SER A 48 3.22 -2.78 -6.82
N SER A 49 3.46 -3.02 -8.10
CA SER A 49 3.43 -4.37 -8.67
C SER A 49 4.65 -5.14 -8.19
N GLY A 50 4.62 -5.60 -6.95
CA GLY A 50 5.43 -6.74 -6.52
C GLY A 50 4.90 -7.99 -7.22
N THR A 51 5.04 -8.05 -8.55
CA THR A 51 5.10 -9.35 -9.21
C THR A 51 6.34 -10.04 -8.67
N VAL A 52 6.30 -11.36 -8.61
CA VAL A 52 7.39 -12.25 -8.15
C VAL A 52 8.66 -12.15 -9.03
N ASN A 53 8.86 -11.04 -9.75
CA ASN A 53 10.00 -10.69 -10.59
C ASN A 53 10.91 -9.60 -10.00
N ASP A 54 10.70 -9.16 -8.74
CA ASP A 54 11.67 -8.33 -7.99
C ASP A 54 13.06 -8.99 -7.79
N CYS A 55 13.28 -10.19 -8.37
CA CYS A 55 14.59 -10.80 -8.52
C CYS A 55 15.44 -10.21 -9.66
N ILE A 56 14.93 -9.36 -10.56
CA ILE A 56 15.72 -8.84 -11.69
C ILE A 56 16.37 -7.47 -11.40
N GLU A 57 15.81 -6.62 -10.54
CA GLU A 57 16.35 -5.27 -10.30
C GLU A 57 17.36 -5.15 -9.14
N SER A 58 17.48 -6.19 -8.30
CA SER A 58 18.53 -6.27 -7.28
C SER A 58 19.95 -6.45 -7.86
N ARG A 59 20.10 -6.62 -9.19
CA ARG A 59 21.42 -6.81 -9.82
C ARG A 59 22.25 -5.52 -9.95
N ARG A 60 21.69 -4.32 -9.70
CA ARG A 60 22.44 -3.06 -9.85
C ARG A 60 22.94 -2.40 -8.56
N LYS A 61 22.64 -2.94 -7.37
CA LYS A 61 22.99 -2.27 -6.10
C LYS A 61 23.90 -3.04 -5.13
N TYR A 62 24.45 -4.19 -5.55
CA TYR A 62 25.49 -4.92 -4.80
C TYR A 62 26.86 -4.99 -5.51
N SER A 63 27.14 -4.14 -6.51
CA SER A 63 28.50 -4.04 -7.10
C SER A 63 29.34 -2.86 -6.57
N CYS A 64 28.86 -2.16 -5.53
CA CYS A 64 29.71 -1.31 -4.69
C CYS A 64 29.84 -1.97 -3.33
N GLU A 65 30.66 -3.03 -3.26
CA GLU A 65 31.56 -3.29 -2.13
C GLU A 65 32.32 -4.59 -2.40
N SER A 66 33.64 -4.55 -2.18
CA SER A 66 34.56 -5.69 -2.08
C SER A 66 35.26 -6.16 -3.36
N LYS A 67 36.38 -5.51 -3.72
CA LYS A 67 37.74 -6.08 -3.53
C LYS A 67 38.80 -5.32 -4.35
N SER A 68 39.74 -4.76 -3.58
CA SER A 68 41.17 -4.54 -3.83
C SER A 68 41.64 -3.67 -4.98
#